data_AF-U1I9H4-F1
#
_entry.id   AF-U1I9H4-F1
#
_cell.length_a   1.000
_cell.length_b   1.000
_cell.length_c   1.000
_cell.angle_alpha   90.00
_cell.angle_beta   90.00
_cell.angle_gamma   90.00
#
_symmetry.space_group_name_H-M   'P 1'
#
loop_
_entity.id
_entity.type
_entity.pdbx_description
1 polymer ?
#
loop_
_entity_poly.entity_id
_entity_poly.type
_entity_poly.pdbx_seq_one_letter_code
_entity_poly.pdbx_strand_id
1 'polypeptide(L)'
;MQFFLGLWNINFFIMQYWENTPIPRVNGFSYEPSYYGTYLSIGWFCLLYFYFNNRIIFSKYRIDFLLITVSMILSSSRMTIFFMFSFFNILFFKSLFLDGIKGKIKKNDIFILMIYLISFILIMGFILFFDLEKILFLLNGTGLFGTSSHSASMRGSDALYTLETFLNSPFIGYSLGGVATAIAEIQGIVVNSQAEAKLYEGMNIFLEILAASGIFGFLFFILWLKRLFKVSKKVSYICKEDTISFIILALRFSLIGELMLLMFNQNILRPYLWVLIGMLNVSIFVGITHNRGKKL
;
A
#
# COMPACT_ATOMS: atom_id res chain seq x y z
N MET A 1 1.76 -1.06 26.39
CA MET A 1 1.88 -1.87 27.63
C MET A 1 2.32 -3.31 27.33
N GLN A 2 1.55 -4.10 26.58
CA GLN A 2 1.91 -5.51 26.28
C GLN A 2 3.24 -5.71 25.53
N PHE A 3 3.62 -4.81 24.61
CA PHE A 3 4.93 -4.85 23.93
C PHE A 3 6.09 -4.75 24.92
N PHE A 4 6.02 -3.78 25.85
CA PHE A 4 7.04 -3.60 26.88
C PHE A 4 7.05 -4.77 27.86
N LEU A 5 5.88 -5.28 28.26
CA LEU A 5 5.78 -6.46 29.13
C LEU A 5 6.38 -7.72 28.48
N GLY A 6 6.21 -7.89 27.17
CA GLY A 6 6.80 -9.01 26.44
C GLY A 6 8.33 -8.92 26.30
N LEU A 7 8.95 -7.72 26.34
CA LEU A 7 10.42 -7.59 26.45
C LEU A 7 10.95 -8.17 27.79
N TRP A 8 10.08 -8.24 28.81
CA TRP A 8 10.36 -8.87 30.10
C TRP A 8 9.78 -10.29 30.22
N ASN A 9 9.45 -10.96 29.11
CA ASN A 9 8.86 -12.31 29.07
C ASN A 9 7.50 -12.48 29.78
N ILE A 10 6.77 -11.39 30.02
CA ILE A 10 5.44 -11.43 30.63
C ILE A 10 4.37 -11.46 29.53
N ASN A 11 3.85 -12.66 29.23
CA ASN A 11 2.96 -12.92 28.10
C ASN A 11 1.52 -13.23 28.54
N PHE A 12 0.67 -12.20 28.66
CA PHE A 12 -0.77 -12.39 28.95
C PHE A 12 -1.61 -12.56 27.69
N PHE A 13 -1.24 -11.90 26.58
CA PHE A 13 -2.04 -11.86 25.35
C PHE A 13 -1.22 -11.96 24.05
N ILE A 14 0.10 -12.21 24.12
CA ILE A 14 0.98 -12.24 22.94
C ILE A 14 0.87 -13.60 22.24
N MET A 15 0.42 -13.61 20.98
CA MET A 15 0.42 -14.82 20.12
C MET A 15 1.44 -14.77 18.98
N GLN A 16 2.13 -13.63 18.75
CA GLN A 16 3.06 -13.50 17.63
C GLN A 16 4.33 -12.69 17.99
N TYR A 17 5.47 -13.26 17.64
CA TYR A 17 6.78 -12.65 17.74
C TYR A 17 7.27 -12.22 16.35
N TRP A 18 8.24 -11.31 16.30
CA TRP A 18 9.02 -11.12 15.08
C TRP A 18 9.75 -12.43 14.76
N GLU A 19 9.65 -12.89 13.50
CA GLU A 19 10.12 -14.20 13.04
C GLU A 19 11.52 -14.54 13.59
N ASN A 20 11.63 -15.64 14.35
CA ASN A 20 12.84 -16.12 15.04
C ASN A 20 13.52 -15.14 16.02
N THR A 21 12.80 -14.16 16.58
CA THR A 21 13.32 -13.24 17.61
C THR A 21 12.43 -13.22 18.85
N PRO A 22 12.98 -12.95 20.05
CA PRO A 22 12.19 -12.82 21.28
C PRO A 22 11.38 -11.51 21.34
N ILE A 23 11.39 -10.70 20.27
CA ILE A 23 10.74 -9.39 20.26
C ILE A 23 9.23 -9.59 20.03
N PRO A 24 8.37 -9.25 21.00
CA PRO A 24 6.93 -9.38 20.84
C PRO A 24 6.42 -8.40 19.79
N ARG A 25 5.44 -8.80 18.98
CA ARG A 25 4.71 -7.80 18.18
C ARG A 25 3.74 -7.03 19.07
N VAL A 26 3.53 -5.75 18.78
CA VAL A 26 2.59 -4.90 19.53
C VAL A 26 1.17 -5.37 19.22
N ASN A 27 0.44 -5.92 20.20
CA ASN A 27 -0.81 -6.66 20.00
C ASN A 27 -1.89 -5.95 19.15
N GLY A 28 -2.04 -4.62 19.28
CA GLY A 28 -2.98 -3.83 18.46
C GLY A 28 -2.58 -3.63 16.99
N PHE A 29 -1.32 -3.92 16.64
CA PHE A 29 -0.76 -3.86 15.27
C PHE A 29 -0.58 -5.25 14.65
N SER A 30 -0.95 -6.33 15.36
CA SER A 30 -0.48 -7.71 15.07
C SER A 30 -1.50 -8.64 14.44
N TYR A 31 -2.81 -8.35 14.48
CA TYR A 31 -3.82 -9.30 13.99
C TYR A 31 -3.72 -9.49 12.47
N GLU A 32 -3.52 -8.39 11.72
CA GLU A 32 -3.21 -8.41 10.28
C GLU A 32 -2.24 -7.25 9.93
N PRO A 33 -0.91 -7.43 10.07
CA PRO A 33 0.11 -6.43 9.74
C PRO A 33 -0.10 -5.75 8.40
N SER A 34 -0.38 -6.55 7.37
CA SER A 34 -0.67 -6.08 6.02
C SER A 34 -1.93 -5.23 5.92
N TYR A 35 -2.99 -5.56 6.69
CA TYR A 35 -4.21 -4.77 6.71
C TYR A 35 -3.97 -3.40 7.35
N TYR A 36 -3.33 -3.37 8.51
CA TYR A 36 -3.03 -2.14 9.23
C TYR A 36 -2.09 -1.23 8.43
N GLY A 37 -1.03 -1.80 7.84
CA GLY A 37 -0.09 -1.07 6.99
C GLY A 37 -0.76 -0.47 5.75
N THR A 38 -1.65 -1.22 5.09
CA THR A 38 -2.41 -0.75 3.92
C THR A 38 -3.39 0.37 4.32
N TYR A 39 -4.12 0.22 5.42
CA TYR A 39 -5.01 1.27 5.95
C TYR A 39 -4.29 2.61 6.19
N LEU A 40 -3.11 2.56 6.83
CA LEU A 40 -2.29 3.74 7.07
C LEU A 40 -1.66 4.32 5.81
N SER A 41 -1.45 3.48 4.79
CA SER A 41 -0.83 3.86 3.53
C SER A 41 -1.56 5.03 2.86
N ILE A 42 -2.90 5.07 3.02
CA ILE A 42 -3.75 6.13 2.47
C ILE A 42 -3.29 7.52 2.94
N GLY A 43 -3.19 7.68 4.26
CA GLY A 43 -2.74 8.93 4.88
C GLY A 43 -1.26 9.19 4.59
N TRP A 44 -0.44 8.14 4.61
CA TRP A 44 0.99 8.26 4.32
C TRP A 44 1.25 8.79 2.91
N PHE A 45 0.61 8.25 1.87
CA PHE A 45 0.77 8.74 0.50
C PHE A 45 0.24 10.17 0.31
N CYS A 46 -0.85 10.54 1.00
CA CYS A 46 -1.34 11.92 0.97
C CYS A 46 -0.30 12.90 1.53
N LEU A 47 0.27 12.59 2.69
CA LEU A 47 1.29 13.41 3.33
C LEU A 47 2.61 13.42 2.56
N LEU A 48 2.99 12.29 1.94
CA LEU A 48 4.11 12.21 1.01
C LEU A 48 3.91 13.14 -0.18
N TYR A 49 2.69 13.21 -0.73
CA TYR A 49 2.37 14.14 -1.81
C TYR A 49 2.58 15.59 -1.36
N PHE A 50 2.11 15.96 -0.16
CA PHE A 50 2.34 17.30 0.39
C PHE A 50 3.81 17.61 0.63
N TYR A 51 4.60 16.64 1.12
CA TYR A 51 6.04 16.82 1.34
C TYR A 51 6.76 17.34 0.08
N PHE A 52 6.45 16.75 -1.08
CA PHE A 52 7.09 17.12 -2.35
C PHE A 52 6.43 18.31 -3.07
N ASN A 53 5.13 18.56 -2.88
CA ASN A 53 4.39 19.55 -3.68
C ASN A 53 3.92 20.79 -2.89
N ASN A 54 3.78 20.73 -1.57
CA ASN A 54 3.34 21.87 -0.75
C ASN A 54 3.88 21.80 0.70
N ARG A 55 5.00 22.49 0.93
CA ARG A 55 5.67 22.50 2.23
C ARG A 55 4.89 23.18 3.36
N ILE A 56 4.02 24.14 3.03
CA ILE A 56 3.22 24.86 4.03
C ILE A 56 2.14 23.93 4.61
N ILE A 57 1.46 23.17 3.74
CA ILE A 57 0.50 22.17 4.21
C ILE A 57 1.24 21.05 4.93
N PHE A 58 2.37 20.56 4.39
CA PHE A 58 3.13 19.49 5.02
C PHE A 58 3.63 19.85 6.43
N SER A 59 4.10 21.08 6.67
CA SER A 59 4.63 21.47 7.99
C SER A 59 3.58 21.33 9.10
N LYS A 60 2.30 21.56 8.79
CA LYS A 60 1.18 21.37 9.72
C LYS A 60 0.98 19.91 10.14
N TYR A 61 1.25 18.97 9.24
CA TYR A 61 1.03 17.53 9.43
C TYR A 61 2.34 16.73 9.57
N ARG A 62 3.45 17.40 9.89
CA ARG A 62 4.77 16.76 9.98
C ARG A 62 4.81 15.68 11.07
N ILE A 63 4.17 15.94 12.22
CA ILE A 63 4.11 14.99 13.33
C ILE A 63 3.28 13.77 12.92
N ASP A 64 2.13 13.98 12.28
CA ASP A 64 1.28 12.89 11.78
C ASP A 64 2.03 12.01 10.77
N PHE A 65 2.79 12.63 9.86
CA PHE A 65 3.61 11.89 8.90
C PHE A 65 4.65 11.00 9.60
N LEU A 66 5.31 11.51 10.63
CA LEU A 66 6.27 10.74 11.42
C LEU A 66 5.59 9.61 12.20
N LEU A 67 4.47 9.89 12.86
CA LEU A 67 3.70 8.89 13.61
C LEU A 67 3.20 7.77 12.71
N ILE A 68 2.65 8.10 11.53
CA ILE A 68 2.20 7.11 10.55
C ILE A 68 3.38 6.30 10.03
N THR A 69 4.51 6.93 9.70
CA THR A 69 5.72 6.25 9.23
C THR A 69 6.22 5.24 10.27
N VAL A 70 6.36 5.67 11.53
CA VAL A 70 6.77 4.80 12.63
C VAL A 70 5.77 3.66 12.83
N SER A 71 4.47 3.96 12.79
CA SER A 71 3.42 2.94 12.94
C SER A 71 3.44 1.91 11.80
N MET A 72 3.67 2.33 10.56
CA MET A 72 3.81 1.44 9.40
C MET A 72 5.05 0.56 9.50
N ILE A 73 6.18 1.09 9.98
CA ILE A 73 7.40 0.29 10.22
C ILE A 73 7.17 -0.71 11.35
N LEU A 74 6.60 -0.27 12.47
CA LEU A 74 6.29 -1.13 13.62
C LEU A 74 5.23 -2.19 13.31
N SER A 75 4.38 -1.95 12.30
CA SER A 75 3.43 -2.96 11.82
C SER A 75 4.11 -4.22 11.30
N SER A 76 5.39 -4.15 10.87
CA SER A 76 6.16 -5.25 10.27
C SER A 76 5.63 -5.76 8.93
N SER A 77 4.70 -5.06 8.28
CA SER A 77 4.25 -5.42 6.92
C SER A 77 5.34 -5.14 5.89
N ARG A 78 6.05 -6.20 5.48
CA ARG A 78 7.13 -6.12 4.47
C ARG A 78 6.67 -5.44 3.19
N MET A 79 5.45 -5.74 2.72
CA MET A 79 4.95 -5.14 1.49
C MET A 79 4.67 -3.65 1.64
N THR A 80 4.05 -3.26 2.76
CA THR A 80 3.82 -1.84 3.08
C THR A 80 5.15 -1.08 3.16
N ILE A 81 6.14 -1.64 3.86
CA ILE A 81 7.48 -1.03 4.01
C ILE A 81 8.17 -0.93 2.65
N PHE A 82 8.10 -1.97 1.81
CA PHE A 82 8.66 -1.97 0.47
C PHE A 82 8.06 -0.83 -0.38
N PHE A 83 6.74 -0.72 -0.43
CA PHE A 83 6.08 0.33 -1.19
C PHE A 83 6.34 1.73 -0.63
N MET A 84 6.36 1.88 0.69
CA MET A 84 6.74 3.13 1.37
C MET A 84 8.13 3.59 0.91
N PHE A 85 9.11 2.68 0.96
CA PHE A 85 10.47 2.96 0.51
C PHE A 85 10.51 3.25 -1.00
N SER A 86 9.93 2.41 -1.84
CA SER A 86 9.95 2.58 -3.31
C SER A 86 9.34 3.91 -3.75
N PHE A 87 8.16 4.28 -3.24
CA PHE A 87 7.51 5.55 -3.59
C PHE A 87 8.30 6.77 -3.10
N PHE A 88 8.85 6.71 -1.89
CA PHE A 88 9.71 7.77 -1.39
C PHE A 88 10.93 7.97 -2.30
N ASN A 89 11.63 6.88 -2.66
CA ASN A 89 12.79 6.93 -3.55
C ASN A 89 12.43 7.48 -4.94
N ILE A 90 11.35 7.00 -5.56
CA ILE A 90 10.92 7.47 -6.89
C ILE A 90 10.70 8.98 -6.87
N LEU A 91 10.00 9.52 -5.86
CA LEU A 91 9.75 10.95 -5.76
C LEU A 91 11.01 11.74 -5.40
N PHE A 92 11.86 11.19 -4.53
CA PHE A 92 13.12 11.81 -4.14
C PHE A 92 14.06 11.96 -5.34
N PHE A 93 14.32 10.88 -6.07
CA PHE A 93 15.17 10.91 -7.27
C PHE A 93 14.56 11.78 -8.37
N LYS A 94 13.23 11.77 -8.52
CA LYS A 94 12.55 12.69 -9.43
C LYS A 94 12.77 14.16 -9.03
N SER A 95 12.67 14.49 -7.74
CA SER A 95 12.92 15.85 -7.24
C SER A 95 14.37 16.24 -7.49
N LEU A 96 15.32 15.39 -7.12
CA LEU A 96 16.75 15.61 -7.35
C LEU A 96 17.07 15.82 -8.83
N PHE A 97 16.55 14.98 -9.72
CA PHE A 97 16.81 15.07 -11.16
C PHE A 97 16.22 16.36 -11.75
N LEU A 98 14.95 16.66 -11.46
CA LEU A 98 14.28 17.85 -11.99
C LEU A 98 14.84 19.16 -11.44
N ASP A 99 15.18 19.20 -10.15
CA ASP A 99 15.77 20.37 -9.52
C ASP A 99 17.26 20.53 -9.89
N GLY A 100 17.96 19.41 -10.10
CA GLY A 100 19.34 19.37 -10.59
C GLY A 100 19.48 19.94 -12.00
N ILE A 101 18.60 19.55 -12.93
CA ILE A 101 18.54 20.16 -14.27
C ILE A 101 18.32 21.67 -14.20
N LYS A 102 17.55 22.13 -13.20
CA LYS A 102 17.24 23.55 -13.00
C LYS A 102 18.27 24.31 -12.15
N GLY A 103 19.31 23.63 -11.65
CA GLY A 103 20.30 24.20 -10.73
C GLY A 103 19.74 24.66 -9.38
N LYS A 104 18.56 24.16 -8.97
CA LYS A 104 17.83 24.58 -7.76
C LYS A 104 17.68 23.47 -6.74
N ILE A 105 18.75 22.70 -6.51
CA ILE A 105 18.72 21.60 -5.54
C ILE A 105 18.48 22.16 -4.13
N LYS A 106 17.47 21.62 -3.43
CA LYS A 106 17.11 22.09 -2.09
C LYS A 106 18.10 21.52 -1.07
N LYS A 107 18.42 22.29 -0.03
CA LYS A 107 19.31 21.86 1.07
C LYS A 107 18.87 20.54 1.72
N ASN A 108 17.57 20.32 1.86
CA ASN A 108 17.03 19.07 2.40
C ASN A 108 17.32 17.87 1.48
N ASP A 109 17.31 18.06 0.17
CA ASP A 109 17.53 16.96 -0.77
C ASP A 109 18.99 16.50 -0.72
N ILE A 110 19.92 17.45 -0.55
CA ILE A 110 21.36 17.19 -0.30
C ILE A 110 21.53 16.45 1.02
N PHE A 111 20.87 16.90 2.10
CA PHE A 111 20.94 16.24 3.41
C PHE A 111 20.45 14.79 3.35
N ILE A 112 19.33 14.54 2.67
CA ILE A 112 18.82 13.18 2.47
C ILE A 112 19.81 12.36 1.63
N LEU A 113 20.38 12.92 0.56
CA LEU A 113 21.39 12.25 -0.26
C LEU A 113 22.63 11.86 0.57
N MET A 114 23.07 12.74 1.48
CA MET A 114 24.16 12.43 2.41
C MET A 114 23.79 11.27 3.35
N ILE A 115 22.57 11.23 3.88
CA ILE A 115 22.09 10.11 4.69
C ILE A 115 22.12 8.81 3.87
N TYR A 116 21.67 8.83 2.61
CA TYR A 116 21.76 7.66 1.73
C TYR A 116 23.20 7.19 1.55
N LEU A 117 24.14 8.11 1.26
CA LEU A 117 25.56 7.78 1.11
C LEU A 117 26.16 7.19 2.38
N ILE A 118 25.88 7.78 3.54
CA ILE A 118 26.35 7.27 4.83
C ILE A 118 25.75 5.89 5.10
N SER A 119 24.44 5.71 4.88
CA SER A 119 23.78 4.42 5.07
C SER A 119 24.35 3.34 4.14
N PHE A 120 24.67 3.71 2.89
CA PHE A 120 25.29 2.81 1.93
C PHE A 120 26.70 2.42 2.37
N ILE A 121 27.53 3.36 2.83
CA ILE A 121 28.87 3.08 3.37
C ILE A 121 28.78 2.17 4.59
N LEU A 122 27.82 2.42 5.50
CA LEU A 122 27.61 1.59 6.68
C LEU A 122 27.16 0.17 6.31
N ILE A 123 26.23 0.03 5.36
CA ILE A 123 25.78 -1.29 4.87
C ILE A 123 26.93 -2.03 4.17
N MET A 124 27.70 -1.36 3.32
CA MET A 124 28.85 -1.97 2.65
C MET A 124 29.94 -2.36 3.65
N GLY A 125 30.23 -1.50 4.63
CA GLY A 125 31.14 -1.83 5.73
C GLY A 125 30.62 -3.03 6.52
N PHE A 126 29.34 -3.05 6.88
CA PHE A 126 28.73 -4.17 7.58
C PHE A 126 28.84 -5.48 6.78
N ILE A 127 28.54 -5.47 5.48
CA ILE A 127 28.67 -6.64 4.61
C ILE A 127 30.12 -7.13 4.48
N LEU A 128 31.09 -6.21 4.46
CA LEU A 128 32.52 -6.57 4.34
C LEU A 128 33.10 -7.11 5.66
N PHE A 129 32.57 -6.70 6.81
CA PHE A 129 33.08 -7.08 8.13
C PHE A 129 32.28 -8.20 8.81
N PHE A 130 31.03 -8.44 8.42
CA PHE A 130 30.18 -9.48 9.01
C PHE A 130 29.91 -10.61 8.02
N ASP A 131 29.87 -11.82 8.57
CA ASP A 131 29.53 -13.02 7.84
C ASP A 131 28.10 -12.94 7.25
N LEU A 132 28.01 -13.00 5.92
CA LEU A 132 26.78 -12.90 5.15
C LEU A 132 25.74 -13.95 5.56
N GLU A 133 26.18 -15.12 6.02
CA GLU A 133 25.31 -16.20 6.50
C GLU A 133 24.46 -15.78 7.71
N LYS A 134 24.97 -14.89 8.56
CA LYS A 134 24.25 -14.39 9.74
C LYS A 134 23.21 -13.32 9.41
N ILE A 135 23.16 -12.83 8.18
CA ILE A 135 22.25 -11.76 7.73
C ILE A 135 21.17 -12.33 6.79
N LEU A 136 21.43 -13.49 6.19
CA LEU A 136 20.51 -14.21 5.31
C LEU A 136 19.12 -14.47 5.94
N PHE A 137 19.02 -14.53 7.28
CA PHE A 137 17.72 -14.65 7.94
C PHE A 137 16.79 -13.45 7.68
N LEU A 138 17.31 -12.25 7.40
CA LEU A 138 16.51 -11.07 7.06
C LEU A 138 15.86 -11.20 5.68
N LEU A 139 16.38 -12.09 4.83
CA LEU A 139 15.85 -12.40 3.51
C LEU A 139 14.87 -13.58 3.54
N ASN A 140 14.76 -14.30 4.67
CA ASN A 140 13.81 -15.41 4.82
C ASN A 140 12.37 -14.95 4.59
N GLY A 141 11.60 -15.75 3.85
CA GLY A 141 10.22 -15.46 3.44
C GLY A 141 10.09 -14.62 2.17
N THR A 142 11.19 -14.14 1.57
CA THR A 142 11.19 -13.38 0.30
C THR A 142 11.44 -14.24 -0.93
N GLY A 143 12.01 -15.44 -0.77
CA GLY A 143 12.42 -16.30 -1.88
C GLY A 143 13.70 -15.85 -2.58
N LEU A 144 14.36 -14.79 -2.10
CA LEU A 144 15.63 -14.31 -2.65
C LEU A 144 16.80 -15.10 -2.05
N PHE A 145 17.84 -15.34 -2.87
CA PHE A 145 19.09 -16.01 -2.45
C PHE A 145 18.90 -17.41 -1.81
N GLY A 146 17.94 -18.20 -2.30
CA GLY A 146 17.72 -19.57 -1.82
C GLY A 146 16.97 -19.69 -0.48
N THR A 147 16.46 -18.58 0.05
CA THR A 147 15.66 -18.57 1.28
C THR A 147 14.22 -19.07 1.05
N SER A 148 13.56 -19.59 2.08
CA SER A 148 12.19 -20.12 1.98
C SER A 148 11.20 -19.02 1.54
N SER A 149 10.34 -19.31 0.57
CA SER A 149 9.47 -18.32 -0.09
C SER A 149 8.02 -18.31 0.41
N HIS A 150 7.70 -19.05 1.49
CA HIS A 150 6.33 -19.42 1.88
C HIS A 150 5.29 -18.28 1.75
N SER A 151 5.59 -17.06 2.20
CA SER A 151 4.61 -15.95 2.11
C SER A 151 4.43 -15.37 0.70
N ALA A 152 5.49 -15.33 -0.10
CA ALA A 152 5.47 -14.79 -1.45
C ALA A 152 4.94 -15.82 -2.46
N SER A 153 5.30 -17.10 -2.27
CA SER A 153 4.80 -18.20 -3.10
C SER A 153 3.30 -18.42 -2.91
N MET A 154 2.78 -18.37 -1.67
CA MET A 154 1.34 -18.45 -1.41
C MET A 154 0.57 -17.32 -2.12
N ARG A 155 1.02 -16.06 -2.02
CA ARG A 155 0.35 -14.95 -2.72
C ARG A 155 0.41 -15.10 -4.24
N GLY A 156 1.51 -15.65 -4.75
CA GLY A 156 1.66 -15.97 -6.17
C GLY A 156 0.66 -17.04 -6.63
N SER A 157 0.52 -18.13 -5.87
CA SER A 157 -0.47 -19.18 -6.16
C SER A 157 -1.90 -18.65 -6.05
N ASP A 158 -2.21 -17.85 -5.03
CA ASP A 158 -3.56 -17.30 -4.86
C ASP A 158 -3.95 -16.38 -6.03
N ALA A 159 -2.99 -15.60 -6.55
CA ALA A 159 -3.19 -14.79 -7.74
C ALA A 159 -3.42 -15.64 -9.00
N LEU A 160 -2.71 -16.77 -9.12
CA LEU A 160 -2.91 -17.72 -10.23
C LEU A 160 -4.27 -18.40 -10.14
N TYR A 161 -4.72 -18.84 -8.96
CA TYR A 161 -6.06 -19.40 -8.79
C TYR A 161 -7.16 -18.37 -9.07
N THR A 162 -6.94 -17.10 -8.71
CA THR A 162 -7.87 -16.01 -9.05
C THR A 162 -7.94 -15.81 -10.57
N LEU A 163 -6.81 -15.90 -11.27
CA LEU A 163 -6.78 -15.85 -12.73
C LEU A 163 -7.45 -17.06 -13.38
N GLU A 164 -7.20 -18.27 -12.86
CA GLU A 164 -7.82 -19.51 -13.34
C GLU A 164 -9.34 -19.46 -13.17
N THR A 165 -9.82 -18.91 -12.06
CA THR A 165 -11.25 -18.64 -11.85
C THR A 165 -11.83 -17.80 -12.97
N PHE A 166 -11.15 -16.72 -13.37
CA PHE A 166 -11.57 -15.94 -14.54
C PHE A 166 -11.55 -16.76 -15.84
N LEU A 167 -10.52 -17.58 -16.07
CA LEU A 167 -10.40 -18.37 -17.30
C LEU A 167 -11.52 -19.43 -17.42
N ASN A 168 -12.04 -19.92 -16.30
CA ASN A 168 -13.18 -20.86 -16.27
C ASN A 168 -14.51 -20.20 -16.62
N SER A 169 -14.70 -18.90 -16.31
CA SER A 169 -15.87 -18.13 -16.76
C SER A 169 -15.52 -16.69 -17.15
N PRO A 170 -14.99 -16.47 -18.36
CA PRO A 170 -14.41 -15.19 -18.75
C PRO A 170 -15.46 -14.12 -19.10
N PHE A 171 -16.67 -14.54 -19.49
CA PHE A 171 -17.73 -13.63 -19.91
C PHE A 171 -18.71 -13.31 -18.78
N ILE A 172 -19.07 -14.30 -17.96
CA ILE A 172 -20.04 -14.19 -16.87
C ILE A 172 -19.30 -14.50 -15.57
N GLY A 173 -18.78 -13.47 -14.91
CA GLY A 173 -17.99 -13.66 -13.69
C GLY A 173 -18.80 -14.23 -12.52
N TYR A 174 -18.09 -14.65 -11.47
CA TYR A 174 -18.65 -15.37 -10.32
C TYR A 174 -19.28 -14.47 -9.25
N SER A 175 -19.42 -13.17 -9.49
CA SER A 175 -19.69 -12.13 -8.48
C SER A 175 -18.59 -12.03 -7.42
N LEU A 176 -18.51 -10.91 -6.70
CA LEU A 176 -17.49 -10.70 -5.67
C LEU A 176 -17.58 -11.71 -4.53
N GLY A 177 -18.81 -12.14 -4.18
CA GLY A 177 -19.01 -13.15 -3.15
C GLY A 177 -18.70 -14.58 -3.60
N GLY A 178 -18.69 -14.85 -4.90
CA GLY A 178 -18.49 -16.20 -5.45
C GLY A 178 -17.08 -16.50 -5.91
N VAL A 179 -16.16 -15.51 -5.97
CA VAL A 179 -14.76 -15.76 -6.33
C VAL A 179 -14.11 -16.75 -5.36
N ALA A 180 -14.31 -16.57 -4.05
CA ALA A 180 -13.68 -17.44 -3.06
C ALA A 180 -14.17 -18.88 -3.14
N THR A 181 -15.47 -19.09 -3.36
CA THR A 181 -16.04 -20.43 -3.56
C THR A 181 -15.55 -21.08 -4.85
N ALA A 182 -15.40 -20.30 -5.93
CA ALA A 182 -14.89 -20.81 -7.21
C ALA A 182 -13.41 -21.20 -7.12
N ILE A 183 -12.59 -20.43 -6.38
CA ILE A 183 -11.20 -20.80 -6.08
C ILE A 183 -11.15 -22.11 -5.29
N ALA A 184 -11.99 -22.28 -4.27
CA ALA A 184 -12.06 -23.52 -3.51
C ALA A 184 -12.48 -24.72 -4.38
N GLU A 185 -13.43 -24.53 -5.29
CA GLU A 185 -13.89 -25.57 -6.22
C GLU A 185 -12.77 -26.03 -7.15
N ILE A 186 -11.94 -25.10 -7.67
CA ILE A 186 -10.72 -25.43 -8.44
C ILE A 186 -9.76 -26.30 -7.62
N GLN A 187 -9.70 -26.07 -6.31
CA GLN A 187 -8.88 -26.88 -5.39
C GLN A 187 -9.57 -28.18 -4.92
N GLY A 188 -10.76 -28.49 -5.45
CA GLY A 188 -11.53 -29.70 -5.11
C GLY A 188 -12.25 -29.63 -3.77
N ILE A 189 -12.49 -28.44 -3.24
CA ILE A 189 -13.05 -28.21 -1.90
C ILE A 189 -14.43 -27.58 -2.01
N VAL A 190 -15.40 -28.15 -1.30
CA VAL A 190 -16.77 -27.59 -1.21
C VAL A 190 -16.84 -26.69 0.02
N VAL A 191 -17.17 -25.42 -0.19
CA VAL A 191 -17.30 -24.43 0.87
C VAL A 191 -18.73 -24.41 1.39
N ASN A 192 -18.90 -24.67 2.69
CA ASN A 192 -20.21 -24.68 3.35
C ASN A 192 -20.39 -23.50 4.33
N SER A 193 -19.34 -22.71 4.58
CA SER A 193 -19.40 -21.57 5.49
C SER A 193 -18.51 -20.40 5.03
N GLN A 194 -18.84 -19.19 5.51
CA GLN A 194 -18.01 -17.99 5.26
C GLN A 194 -16.60 -18.11 5.87
N ALA A 195 -16.47 -18.86 6.98
CA ALA A 195 -15.18 -19.07 7.62
C ALA A 195 -14.26 -19.93 6.73
N GLU A 196 -14.81 -20.93 6.05
CA GLU A 196 -14.10 -21.73 5.05
C GLU A 196 -13.79 -20.90 3.80
N ALA A 197 -14.75 -20.12 3.30
CA ALA A 197 -14.55 -19.24 2.15
C ALA A 197 -13.37 -18.28 2.33
N LYS A 198 -13.16 -17.79 3.56
CA LYS A 198 -12.08 -16.85 3.90
C LYS A 198 -10.68 -17.40 3.63
N LEU A 199 -10.50 -18.72 3.63
CA LEU A 199 -9.23 -19.37 3.33
C LEU A 199 -8.86 -19.33 1.84
N TYR A 200 -9.85 -19.04 0.98
CA TYR A 200 -9.73 -19.05 -0.48
C TYR A 200 -10.03 -17.66 -1.07
N GLU A 201 -9.76 -16.59 -0.32
CA GLU A 201 -9.95 -15.22 -0.81
C GLU A 201 -9.13 -14.94 -2.08
N GLY A 202 -9.72 -14.20 -3.01
CA GLY A 202 -9.02 -13.74 -4.21
C GLY A 202 -7.83 -12.84 -3.87
N MET A 203 -6.83 -12.88 -4.73
CA MET A 203 -5.63 -12.05 -4.66
C MET A 203 -5.54 -11.15 -5.89
N ASN A 204 -4.94 -9.97 -5.72
CA ASN A 204 -4.83 -8.93 -6.74
C ASN A 204 -6.20 -8.36 -7.14
N ILE A 205 -6.43 -7.11 -6.73
CA ILE A 205 -7.67 -6.37 -7.01
C ILE A 205 -8.14 -6.45 -8.48
N PHE A 206 -7.26 -6.37 -9.46
CA PHE A 206 -7.68 -6.40 -10.86
C PHE A 206 -8.09 -7.79 -11.32
N LEU A 207 -7.36 -8.83 -10.89
CA LEU A 207 -7.71 -10.21 -11.21
C LEU A 207 -9.03 -10.61 -10.55
N GLU A 208 -9.25 -10.17 -9.33
CA GLU A 208 -10.48 -10.47 -8.61
C GLU A 208 -11.70 -9.79 -9.24
N ILE A 209 -11.60 -8.52 -9.64
CA ILE A 209 -12.68 -7.86 -10.40
C ILE A 209 -12.94 -8.59 -11.71
N LEU A 210 -11.87 -9.00 -12.39
CA LEU A 210 -11.94 -9.71 -13.65
C LEU A 210 -12.65 -11.07 -13.47
N ALA A 211 -12.31 -11.84 -12.43
CA ALA A 211 -12.98 -13.09 -12.07
C ALA A 211 -14.43 -12.89 -11.59
N ALA A 212 -14.69 -11.84 -10.82
CA ALA A 212 -16.00 -11.55 -10.27
C ALA A 212 -17.00 -11.04 -11.32
N SER A 213 -16.54 -10.25 -12.29
CA SER A 213 -17.43 -9.53 -13.22
C SER A 213 -17.28 -9.93 -14.69
N GLY A 214 -16.29 -10.76 -15.01
CA GLY A 214 -15.93 -11.10 -16.38
C GLY A 214 -15.32 -9.92 -17.14
N ILE A 215 -14.99 -10.14 -18.41
CA ILE A 215 -14.30 -9.15 -19.25
C ILE A 215 -15.11 -7.86 -19.45
N PHE A 216 -16.44 -7.95 -19.55
CA PHE A 216 -17.31 -6.80 -19.75
C PHE A 216 -17.40 -5.93 -18.49
N GLY A 217 -17.61 -6.54 -17.32
CA GLY A 217 -17.62 -5.83 -16.05
C GLY A 217 -16.27 -5.17 -15.73
N PHE A 218 -15.18 -5.88 -16.02
CA PHE A 218 -13.83 -5.34 -15.88
C PHE A 218 -13.59 -4.12 -16.77
N LEU A 219 -14.07 -4.14 -18.02
CA LEU A 219 -13.97 -2.99 -18.92
C LEU A 219 -14.70 -1.76 -18.33
N PHE A 220 -15.90 -1.94 -17.79
CA PHE A 220 -16.63 -0.85 -17.11
C PHE A 220 -15.85 -0.32 -15.90
N PHE A 221 -15.25 -1.20 -15.10
CA PHE A 221 -14.43 -0.81 -13.96
C PHE A 221 -13.23 0.05 -14.39
N ILE A 222 -12.48 -0.37 -15.42
CA ILE A 222 -11.33 0.38 -15.93
C ILE A 222 -11.76 1.73 -16.52
N LEU A 223 -12.87 1.78 -17.26
CA LEU A 223 -13.42 3.03 -17.79
C LEU A 223 -13.85 3.99 -16.68
N TRP A 224 -14.51 3.47 -15.64
CA TRP A 224 -14.89 4.24 -14.46
C TRP A 224 -13.66 4.79 -13.73
N LEU A 225 -12.64 3.95 -13.50
CA LEU A 225 -11.39 4.36 -12.84
C LEU A 225 -10.65 5.43 -13.65
N LYS A 226 -10.57 5.25 -14.99
CA LYS A 226 -10.02 6.26 -15.91
C LYS A 226 -10.78 7.58 -15.85
N ARG A 227 -12.12 7.53 -15.78
CA ARG A 227 -12.97 8.72 -15.63
C ARG A 227 -12.72 9.42 -14.30
N LEU A 228 -12.64 8.70 -13.19
CA LEU A 228 -12.33 9.23 -11.87
C LEU A 228 -10.99 9.98 -11.86
N PHE A 229 -9.94 9.39 -12.44
CA PHE A 229 -8.63 10.03 -12.58
C PHE A 229 -8.64 11.26 -13.50
N LYS A 230 -9.43 11.24 -14.59
CA LYS A 230 -9.56 12.39 -15.50
C LYS A 230 -10.31 13.55 -14.85
N VAL A 231 -11.41 13.28 -14.16
CA VAL A 231 -12.25 14.28 -13.49
C VAL A 231 -11.49 14.91 -12.33
N SER A 232 -10.86 14.12 -11.46
CA SER A 232 -10.02 14.63 -10.36
C SER A 232 -8.94 15.58 -10.87
N LYS A 233 -8.21 15.22 -11.93
CA LYS A 233 -7.20 16.08 -12.55
C LYS A 233 -7.79 17.39 -13.10
N LYS A 234 -8.97 17.31 -13.74
CA LYS A 234 -9.64 18.48 -14.32
C LYS A 234 -10.07 19.45 -13.22
N VAL A 235 -10.72 18.95 -12.17
CA VAL A 235 -11.20 19.78 -11.06
C VAL A 235 -10.04 20.37 -10.26
N SER A 236 -8.98 19.61 -9.99
CA SER A 236 -7.79 20.16 -9.33
C SER A 236 -7.16 21.31 -10.13
N TYR A 237 -7.15 21.23 -11.47
CA TYR A 237 -6.62 22.31 -12.30
C TYR A 237 -7.51 23.57 -12.25
N ILE A 238 -8.83 23.40 -12.15
CA ILE A 238 -9.75 24.53 -12.01
C ILE A 238 -9.54 25.23 -10.65
N CYS A 239 -9.29 24.47 -9.59
CA CYS A 239 -9.07 24.99 -8.23
C CYS A 239 -7.59 25.30 -7.94
N LYS A 240 -6.75 25.60 -8.93
CA LYS A 240 -5.27 25.54 -8.86
C LYS A 240 -4.61 26.23 -7.65
N GLU A 241 -5.21 27.31 -7.14
CA GLU A 241 -4.67 28.10 -6.03
C GLU A 241 -5.28 27.74 -4.67
N ASP A 242 -6.24 26.82 -4.65
CA ASP A 242 -6.95 26.42 -3.46
C ASP A 242 -6.31 25.19 -2.79
N THR A 243 -6.37 25.16 -1.46
CA THR A 243 -6.07 23.97 -0.64
C THR A 243 -6.80 22.73 -1.13
N ILE A 244 -8.03 22.90 -1.64
CA ILE A 244 -8.86 21.82 -2.21
C ILE A 244 -8.15 21.11 -3.37
N SER A 245 -7.43 21.84 -4.23
CA SER A 245 -6.70 21.24 -5.35
C SER A 245 -5.59 20.30 -4.87
N PHE A 246 -4.84 20.73 -3.86
CA PHE A 246 -3.80 19.90 -3.26
C PHE A 246 -4.39 18.64 -2.61
N ILE A 247 -5.53 18.75 -1.93
CA ILE A 247 -6.22 17.59 -1.32
C ILE A 247 -6.67 16.60 -2.39
N ILE A 248 -7.31 17.07 -3.48
CA ILE A 248 -7.75 16.20 -4.59
C ILE A 248 -6.55 15.48 -5.21
N LEU A 249 -5.44 16.18 -5.44
CA LEU A 249 -4.23 15.57 -6.02
C LEU A 249 -3.55 14.59 -5.06
N ALA A 250 -3.54 14.88 -3.75
CA ALA A 250 -3.01 14.00 -2.72
C ALA A 250 -3.83 12.70 -2.61
N LEU A 251 -5.17 12.79 -2.55
CA LEU A 251 -6.06 11.63 -2.53
C LEU A 251 -5.96 10.82 -3.83
N ARG A 252 -5.84 11.50 -4.98
CA ARG A 252 -5.59 10.83 -6.26
C ARG A 252 -4.27 10.05 -6.26
N PHE A 253 -3.20 10.65 -5.73
CA PHE A 253 -1.90 10.01 -5.62
C PHE A 253 -1.93 8.83 -4.64
N SER A 254 -2.62 9.01 -3.52
CA SER A 254 -2.88 7.95 -2.54
C SER A 254 -3.64 6.78 -3.16
N LEU A 255 -4.66 7.03 -3.98
CA LEU A 255 -5.40 5.96 -4.68
C LEU A 255 -4.50 5.16 -5.63
N ILE A 256 -3.51 5.79 -6.27
CA ILE A 256 -2.53 5.07 -7.10
C ILE A 256 -1.66 4.17 -6.22
N GLY A 257 -1.14 4.69 -5.11
CA GLY A 257 -0.33 3.91 -4.17
C GLY A 257 -1.10 2.72 -3.58
N GLU A 258 -2.34 2.96 -3.19
CA GLU A 258 -3.26 1.96 -2.65
C GLU A 258 -3.59 0.85 -3.66
N LEU A 259 -3.94 1.21 -4.91
CA LEU A 259 -4.19 0.23 -5.97
C LEU A 259 -2.94 -0.61 -6.27
N MET A 260 -1.75 0.00 -6.27
CA MET A 260 -0.49 -0.73 -6.47
C MET A 260 -0.19 -1.69 -5.31
N LEU A 261 -0.48 -1.30 -4.06
CA LEU A 261 -0.35 -2.18 -2.90
C LEU A 261 -1.32 -3.38 -3.00
N LEU A 262 -2.58 -3.12 -3.35
CA LEU A 262 -3.62 -4.15 -3.46
C LEU A 262 -3.37 -5.16 -4.59
N MET A 263 -2.59 -4.80 -5.62
CA MET A 263 -2.16 -5.77 -6.64
C MET A 263 -1.36 -6.96 -6.05
N PHE A 264 -0.75 -6.80 -4.87
CA PHE A 264 0.16 -7.81 -4.32
C PHE A 264 -0.14 -8.21 -2.87
N ASN A 265 -1.23 -7.71 -2.30
CA ASN A 265 -1.48 -7.86 -0.87
C ASN A 265 -2.87 -8.42 -0.54
N GLN A 266 -3.93 -7.84 -1.09
CA GLN A 266 -5.31 -8.12 -0.67
C GLN A 266 -6.33 -7.92 -1.81
N ASN A 267 -7.57 -8.33 -1.54
CA ASN A 267 -8.74 -8.21 -2.42
C ASN A 267 -9.38 -6.81 -2.45
N ILE A 268 -10.33 -6.63 -3.37
CA ILE A 268 -11.17 -5.44 -3.55
C ILE A 268 -12.16 -5.19 -2.41
N LEU A 269 -12.54 -6.23 -1.65
CA LEU A 269 -13.55 -6.11 -0.59
C LEU A 269 -13.06 -5.34 0.64
N ARG A 270 -11.84 -4.82 0.60
CA ARG A 270 -11.24 -4.08 1.72
C ARG A 270 -11.89 -2.70 1.88
N PRO A 271 -12.43 -2.36 3.06
CA PRO A 271 -13.19 -1.12 3.26
C PRO A 271 -12.40 0.16 2.97
N TYR A 272 -11.10 0.15 3.24
CA TYR A 272 -10.25 1.33 3.14
C TYR A 272 -10.09 1.85 1.70
N LEU A 273 -10.13 0.97 0.69
CA LEU A 273 -10.14 1.37 -0.72
C LEU A 273 -11.39 2.18 -1.05
N TRP A 274 -12.55 1.69 -0.61
CA TRP A 274 -13.83 2.32 -0.86
C TRP A 274 -13.98 3.64 -0.10
N VAL A 275 -13.45 3.72 1.13
CA VAL A 275 -13.35 4.97 1.89
C VAL A 275 -12.51 6.00 1.12
N LEU A 276 -11.34 5.61 0.60
CA LEU A 276 -10.49 6.51 -0.18
C LEU A 276 -11.18 7.00 -1.47
N ILE A 277 -11.85 6.09 -2.19
CA ILE A 277 -12.64 6.45 -3.38
C ILE A 277 -13.79 7.40 -3.01
N GLY A 278 -14.46 7.17 -1.88
CA GLY A 278 -15.49 8.05 -1.34
C GLY A 278 -14.94 9.45 -1.02
N MET A 279 -13.84 9.53 -0.28
CA MET A 279 -13.16 10.79 0.06
C MET A 279 -12.75 11.56 -1.20
N LEU A 280 -12.21 10.88 -2.22
CA LEU A 280 -11.83 11.49 -3.48
C LEU A 280 -13.05 12.05 -4.22
N ASN A 281 -14.15 11.29 -4.31
CA ASN A 281 -15.38 11.76 -4.95
C ASN A 281 -15.99 12.96 -4.23
N VAL A 282 -16.05 12.94 -2.90
CA VAL A 282 -16.52 14.09 -2.10
C VAL A 282 -15.64 15.31 -2.34
N SER A 283 -14.31 15.15 -2.33
CA SER A 283 -13.38 16.25 -2.59
C SER A 283 -13.54 16.84 -3.99
N ILE A 284 -13.79 16.00 -5.00
CA ILE A 284 -14.12 16.44 -6.37
C ILE A 284 -15.41 17.25 -6.37
N PHE A 285 -16.47 16.76 -5.72
CA PHE A 285 -17.75 17.43 -5.65
C PHE A 285 -17.63 18.80 -4.99
N VAL A 286 -16.96 18.88 -3.83
CA VAL A 286 -16.67 20.13 -3.13
C VAL A 286 -15.86 21.10 -4.00
N GLY A 287 -14.86 20.61 -4.74
CA GLY A 287 -14.11 21.45 -5.69
C GLY A 287 -14.98 22.03 -6.81
N ILE A 288 -15.95 21.27 -7.32
CA ILE A 288 -16.90 21.74 -8.33
C ILE A 288 -17.84 22.81 -7.76
N THR A 289 -18.41 22.58 -6.58
CA THR A 289 -19.36 23.52 -5.95
C THR A 289 -18.67 24.81 -5.52
N HIS A 290 -17.49 24.71 -4.91
CA HIS A 290 -16.69 25.87 -4.50
C HIS A 290 -16.36 26.80 -5.68
N ASN A 291 -16.01 26.23 -6.84
CA ASN A 291 -15.71 27.02 -8.02
C ASN A 291 -16.94 27.64 -8.71
N ARG A 292 -18.12 27.01 -8.59
CA ARG A 292 -19.38 27.62 -9.07
C ARG A 292 -19.75 28.84 -8.24
N GLY A 293 -19.48 28.84 -6.94
CA GLY A 293 -19.70 29.98 -6.05
C GLY A 293 -18.81 31.19 -6.32
N LYS A 294 -17.62 31.00 -6.91
CA LYS A 294 -16.70 32.10 -7.30
C LYS A 294 -17.07 32.79 -8.62
N LYS A 295 -18.09 32.30 -9.34
CA LYS A 295 -18.58 32.87 -10.62
C LYS A 295 -19.88 33.67 -10.46
N LEU A 296 -20.29 33.98 -9.23
CA LEU A 296 -21.37 34.91 -8.88
C LEU A 296 -20.76 36.12 -8.18
#